data_AF-A0A1F2WAJ4-F1
#
_entry.id   AF-A0A1F2WAJ4-F1
#
_cell.length_a   1.000
_cell.length_b   1.000
_cell.length_c   1.000
_cell.angle_alpha   90.00
_cell.angle_beta   90.00
_cell.angle_gamma   90.00
#
_symmetry.space_group_name_H-M   'P 1'
#
loop_
_entity.id
_entity.type
_entity.pdbx_description
1 polymer ?
#
loop_
_entity_poly.entity_id
_entity_poly.type
_entity_poly.pdbx_seq_one_letter_code
_entity_poly.pdbx_strand_id
1 'polypeptide(L)'
;MRCRSLLLALAVLLLLAACRSSSTTSASPEAAEVRAALEARLLGKKLSYRWVVCARTKRSFAGSPIFRCNVNFGEPHIVRYCATLEDGRFVTNREQPEMRCGRDVAS
;
A
#
# COMPACT_ATOMS: atom_id res chain seq x y z
N MET A 1 -26.15 0.04 10.14
CA MET A 1 -27.21 1.09 10.15
C MET A 1 -28.38 0.58 9.33
N ARG A 2 -29.57 0.50 9.93
CA ARG A 2 -30.77 -0.08 9.32
C ARG A 2 -31.49 1.00 8.52
N CYS A 3 -31.54 0.88 7.19
CA CYS A 3 -32.41 1.69 6.35
C CYS A 3 -33.77 0.99 6.27
N ARG A 4 -34.69 1.36 7.16
CA ARG A 4 -36.12 1.12 7.01
C ARG A 4 -36.68 2.38 6.34
N SER A 5 -37.21 2.24 5.12
CA SER A 5 -38.32 3.07 4.65
C SER A 5 -38.99 2.44 3.43
N LEU A 6 -40.23 2.01 3.69
CA LEU A 6 -41.42 1.96 2.85
C LEU A 6 -41.32 1.49 1.38
N LEU A 7 -41.91 0.29 1.21
CA LEU A 7 -42.61 -0.23 0.04
C LEU A 7 -43.45 0.82 -0.69
N LEU A 8 -43.30 0.92 -2.01
CA LEU A 8 -44.40 0.88 -2.98
C LEU A 8 -43.87 1.13 -4.41
N ALA A 9 -43.68 0.04 -5.17
CA ALA A 9 -44.12 -0.11 -6.57
C ALA A 9 -43.51 -1.39 -7.16
N LEU A 10 -44.37 -2.40 -7.35
CA LEU A 10 -44.24 -3.47 -8.34
C LEU A 10 -43.98 -2.86 -9.74
N ALA A 11 -43.30 -3.45 -10.71
CA ALA A 11 -42.55 -4.68 -10.82
C ALA A 11 -41.67 -4.57 -12.09
N VAL A 12 -40.41 -4.96 -11.94
CA VAL A 12 -39.65 -5.81 -12.87
C VAL A 12 -39.78 -5.48 -14.37
N LEU A 13 -38.82 -4.73 -14.93
CA LEU A 13 -38.23 -5.06 -16.22
C LEU A 13 -36.78 -4.52 -16.29
N LEU A 14 -35.84 -5.45 -16.31
CA LEU A 14 -34.44 -5.31 -16.71
C LEU A 14 -33.52 -4.44 -15.85
N LEU A 15 -33.17 -5.06 -14.72
CA LEU A 15 -31.85 -4.96 -14.11
C LEU A 15 -30.73 -5.24 -15.13
N LEU A 16 -30.20 -4.20 -15.75
CA LEU A 16 -28.77 -4.13 -16.09
C LEU A 16 -28.15 -3.05 -15.20
N ALA A 17 -28.31 -3.23 -13.88
CA ALA A 17 -27.40 -2.66 -12.92
C ALA A 17 -26.06 -3.34 -13.16
N ALA A 18 -25.27 -2.74 -14.06
CA ALA A 18 -23.85 -3.01 -14.16
C ALA A 18 -23.25 -2.70 -12.79
N CYS A 19 -23.15 -3.73 -11.95
CA CYS A 19 -22.19 -3.76 -10.86
C CYS A 19 -20.81 -3.74 -11.51
N ARG A 20 -20.38 -2.55 -11.93
CA ARG A 20 -18.99 -2.26 -12.23
C ARG A 20 -18.31 -2.31 -10.86
N SER A 21 -17.91 -3.52 -10.45
CA SER A 21 -16.92 -3.72 -9.41
C SER A 21 -15.65 -3.05 -9.91
N SER A 22 -15.57 -1.75 -9.68
CA SER A 22 -14.31 -1.05 -9.69
C SER A 22 -13.57 -1.66 -8.52
N SER A 23 -12.66 -2.58 -8.84
CA SER A 23 -11.64 -3.07 -7.92
C SER A 23 -10.72 -1.90 -7.62
N THR A 24 -11.23 -0.92 -6.89
CA THR A 24 -10.43 0.08 -6.22
C THR A 24 -9.53 -0.74 -5.31
N THR A 25 -8.27 -0.86 -5.68
CA THR A 25 -7.25 -1.48 -4.85
C THR A 25 -7.19 -0.62 -3.59
N SER A 26 -7.97 -0.99 -2.58
CA SER A 26 -7.98 -0.29 -1.30
C SER A 26 -6.56 -0.34 -0.78
N ALA A 27 -5.93 0.83 -0.67
CA ALA A 27 -4.64 0.94 0.00
C ALA A 27 -4.80 0.29 1.37
N SER A 28 -4.03 -0.77 1.64
CA SER A 28 -4.02 -1.41 2.95
C SER A 28 -3.64 -0.37 4.00
N PRO A 29 -4.35 -0.26 5.14
CA PRO A 29 -3.97 0.64 6.22
C PRO A 29 -2.49 0.50 6.62
N GLU A 30 -1.99 -0.73 6.65
CA GLU A 30 -0.58 -1.04 6.92
C GLU A 30 0.37 -0.42 5.86
N ALA A 31 -0.02 -0.41 4.59
CA ALA A 31 0.80 0.20 3.53
C ALA A 31 0.87 1.72 3.67
N ALA A 32 -0.19 2.36 4.17
CA ALA A 32 -0.20 3.79 4.46
C ALA A 32 0.71 4.12 5.66
N GLU A 33 0.68 3.29 6.71
CA GLU A 33 1.56 3.42 7.88
C GLU A 33 3.04 3.27 7.49
N VAL A 34 3.37 2.23 6.71
CA VAL A 34 4.73 2.02 6.22
C VAL A 34 5.21 3.16 5.33
N ARG A 35 4.32 3.70 4.47
CA ARG A 35 4.63 4.90 3.67
C ARG A 35 4.95 6.09 4.58
N ALA A 36 4.10 6.38 5.56
CA ALA A 36 4.31 7.48 6.49
C ALA A 36 5.63 7.35 7.27
N ALA A 37 5.96 6.13 7.72
CA ALA A 37 7.22 5.86 8.42
C ALA A 37 8.45 6.06 7.51
N LEU A 38 8.36 5.67 6.23
CA LEU A 38 9.43 5.92 5.26
C LEU A 38 9.57 7.43 4.97
N GLU A 39 8.47 8.14 4.75
CA GLU A 39 8.47 9.59 4.54
C GLU A 39 9.11 10.33 5.73
N ALA A 40 8.72 10.00 6.96
CA ALA A 40 9.32 10.56 8.17
C ALA A 40 10.84 10.31 8.26
N ARG A 41 11.30 9.11 7.89
CA ARG A 41 12.74 8.80 7.83
C ARG A 41 13.47 9.63 6.78
N LEU A 42 12.90 9.79 5.59
CA LEU A 42 13.50 10.59 4.51
C LEU A 42 13.62 12.06 4.91
N LEU A 43 12.56 12.61 5.52
CA LEU A 43 12.56 13.97 6.06
C LEU A 43 13.58 14.13 7.18
N GLY A 44 13.67 13.18 8.11
CA GLY A 44 14.67 13.17 9.18
C GLY A 44 16.12 13.13 8.65
N LYS A 45 16.33 12.54 7.47
CA LYS A 45 17.62 12.54 6.77
C LYS A 45 17.84 13.76 5.85
N LYS A 46 16.91 14.73 5.85
CA LYS A 46 16.93 15.91 4.99
C LYS A 46 17.00 15.56 3.49
N LEU A 47 16.36 14.48 3.10
CA LEU A 47 16.29 14.04 1.70
C LEU A 47 15.01 14.56 1.04
N SER A 48 15.16 15.29 -0.07
CA SER A 48 14.04 15.74 -0.89
C SER A 48 13.58 14.61 -1.81
N TYR A 49 12.30 14.29 -1.82
CA TYR A 49 11.68 13.30 -2.72
C TYR A 49 10.41 13.87 -3.35
N ARG A 50 10.01 13.34 -4.50
CA ARG A 50 8.80 13.74 -5.24
C ARG A 50 7.58 12.92 -4.84
N TRP A 51 7.75 11.62 -4.68
CA TRP A 51 6.68 10.71 -4.29
C TRP A 51 7.23 9.43 -3.64
N VAL A 52 6.37 8.78 -2.86
CA VAL A 52 6.57 7.47 -2.26
C VAL A 52 5.35 6.59 -2.54
N VAL A 53 5.56 5.40 -3.08
CA VAL A 53 4.49 4.42 -3.31
C VAL A 53 4.89 3.10 -2.68
N CYS A 54 4.07 2.58 -1.77
CA CYS A 54 4.28 1.31 -1.09
C CYS A 54 3.19 0.30 -1.44
N ALA A 55 3.59 -0.95 -1.65
CA ALA A 55 2.68 -2.06 -1.88
C ALA A 55 3.08 -3.27 -1.02
N ARG A 56 2.10 -3.94 -0.42
CA ARG A 56 2.32 -5.17 0.34
C ARG A 56 2.80 -6.28 -0.61
N THR A 57 3.85 -6.99 -0.20
CA THR A 57 4.34 -8.17 -0.93
C THR A 57 3.71 -9.45 -0.36
N LYS A 58 3.92 -10.58 -1.03
CA LYS A 58 3.54 -11.91 -0.51
C LYS A 58 4.55 -12.48 0.49
N ARG A 59 5.53 -11.68 0.94
CA ARG A 59 6.64 -12.12 1.80
C ARG A 59 6.54 -11.49 3.19
N SER A 60 7.20 -12.14 4.14
CA SER A 60 7.41 -11.65 5.49
C SER A 60 8.89 -11.67 5.86
N PHE A 61 9.26 -10.87 6.85
CA PHE A 61 10.56 -10.82 7.49
C PHE A 61 10.35 -10.83 8.99
N ALA A 62 10.98 -11.77 9.71
CA ALA A 62 10.78 -11.97 11.15
C ALA A 62 9.29 -12.07 11.57
N GLY A 63 8.44 -12.64 10.71
CA GLY A 63 6.99 -12.75 10.96
C GLY A 63 6.16 -11.52 10.52
N SER A 64 6.78 -10.37 10.30
CA SER A 64 6.09 -9.16 9.84
C SER A 64 5.98 -9.07 8.31
N PRO A 65 4.90 -8.51 7.75
CA PRO A 65 4.76 -8.34 6.29
C PRO A 65 5.85 -7.44 5.71
N ILE A 66 6.38 -7.81 4.53
CA ILE A 66 7.27 -6.93 3.76
C ILE A 66 6.45 -6.10 2.77
N PHE A 67 6.77 -4.81 2.70
CA PHE A 67 6.27 -3.85 1.74
C PHE A 67 7.38 -3.43 0.80
N ARG A 68 7.07 -3.34 -0.49
CA ARG A 68 7.95 -2.75 -1.50
C ARG A 68 7.58 -1.28 -1.64
N CYS A 69 8.51 -0.39 -1.32
CA CYS A 69 8.34 1.04 -1.45
C CYS A 69 9.28 1.61 -2.50
N ASN A 70 8.73 2.27 -3.51
CA ASN A 70 9.50 3.05 -4.47
C ASN A 70 9.49 4.51 -4.05
N VAL A 71 10.68 5.12 -4.00
CA VAL A 71 10.87 6.54 -3.68
C VAL A 71 11.51 7.21 -4.88
N ASN A 72 10.91 8.29 -5.37
CA ASN A 72 11.47 9.10 -6.45
C ASN A 72 12.22 10.31 -5.87
N PHE A 73 13.52 10.38 -6.12
CA PHE A 73 14.39 11.48 -5.71
C PHE A 73 14.66 12.49 -6.85
N GLY A 74 13.83 12.48 -7.89
CA GLY A 74 14.06 13.16 -9.17
C GLY A 74 14.44 12.17 -10.26
N GLU A 75 13.94 12.34 -11.49
CA GLU A 75 14.26 11.44 -12.60
C GLU A 75 15.75 11.52 -12.97
N PRO A 76 16.43 10.39 -13.26
CA PRO A 76 15.94 9.00 -13.32
C PRO A 76 16.04 8.22 -11.98
N HIS A 77 16.26 8.89 -10.85
CA HIS A 77 16.59 8.29 -9.57
C HIS A 77 15.36 7.82 -8.78
N ILE A 78 14.93 6.59 -9.06
CA ILE A 78 13.95 5.85 -8.25
C ILE A 78 14.69 4.79 -7.43
N VAL A 79 14.53 4.84 -6.11
CA VAL A 79 15.12 3.88 -5.17
C VAL A 79 14.04 2.97 -4.63
N ARG A 80 14.28 1.66 -4.70
CA ARG A 80 13.43 0.64 -4.11
C ARG A 80 13.91 0.30 -2.69
N TYR A 81 12.97 0.38 -1.75
CA TYR A 81 13.11 -0.10 -0.38
C TYR A 81 12.21 -1.32 -0.16
N CYS A 82 12.73 -2.31 0.55
CA CYS A 82 11.92 -3.33 1.20
C CYS A 82 11.79 -2.88 2.65
N ALA A 83 10.57 -2.75 3.12
CA ALA A 83 10.28 -2.18 4.43
C ALA A 83 9.32 -3.07 5.21
N THR A 84 9.44 -3.03 6.54
CA THR A 84 8.50 -3.68 7.44
C THR A 84 8.34 -2.86 8.72
N LEU A 85 7.24 -3.09 9.43
CA LEU A 85 7.01 -2.64 10.79
C LEU A 85 7.12 -3.88 11.68
N GLU A 86 8.22 -3.96 12.43
CA GLU A 86 8.53 -5.04 13.36
C GLU A 86 8.44 -4.47 14.77
N ASP A 87 7.50 -4.94 15.58
CA ASP A 87 7.29 -4.44 16.95
C ASP A 87 7.18 -2.90 17.05
N GLY A 88 6.49 -2.30 16.08
CA GLY A 88 6.32 -0.84 15.98
C GLY A 88 7.56 -0.09 15.44
N ARG A 89 8.65 -0.79 15.16
CA ARG A 89 9.88 -0.23 14.59
C ARG A 89 9.87 -0.35 13.07
N PHE A 90 10.11 0.78 12.41
CA PHE A 90 10.31 0.82 10.96
C PHE A 90 11.72 0.37 10.60
N VAL A 91 11.83 -0.63 9.72
CA VAL A 91 13.10 -1.18 9.23
C VAL A 91 13.08 -1.31 7.72
N THR A 92 14.23 -1.09 7.07
CA THR A 92 14.38 -1.28 5.63
C THR A 92 15.53 -2.22 5.29
N ASN A 93 15.61 -2.64 4.04
CA ASN A 93 16.72 -3.44 3.52
C ASN A 93 18.07 -2.69 3.50
N ARG A 94 18.09 -1.39 3.81
CA ARG A 94 19.34 -0.65 4.04
C ARG A 94 19.98 -1.01 5.37
N GLU A 95 19.17 -1.32 6.37
CA GLU A 95 19.63 -1.75 7.68
C GLU A 95 19.70 -3.28 7.80
N GLN A 96 18.79 -4.01 7.13
CA GLN A 96 18.71 -5.48 7.11
C GLN A 96 18.83 -6.04 5.68
N PRO A 97 20.05 -6.23 5.14
CA PRO A 97 20.26 -6.64 3.74
C PRO A 97 19.62 -7.98 3.33
N GLU A 98 19.36 -8.85 4.31
CA GLU A 98 18.67 -10.13 4.14
C GLU A 98 17.17 -9.97 3.82
N MET A 99 16.57 -8.81 4.16
CA MET A 99 15.18 -8.52 3.86
C MET A 99 15.01 -8.21 2.36
N ARG A 100 14.39 -9.17 1.64
CA ARG A 100 14.20 -9.09 0.18
C ARG A 100 12.72 -9.02 -0.20
N CYS A 101 12.33 -8.00 -0.96
CA CYS A 101 10.97 -7.82 -1.51
C CYS A 101 10.53 -8.97 -2.43
N GLY A 102 11.47 -9.77 -2.94
CA GLY A 102 11.24 -10.70 -4.04
C GLY A 102 11.38 -10.03 -5.41
N ARG A 103 11.08 -10.78 -6.48
CA ARG A 103 11.03 -10.24 -7.84
C ARG A 103 9.75 -9.45 -8.04
N ASP A 104 9.82 -8.45 -8.91
CA ASP A 104 8.65 -7.68 -9.31
C ASP A 104 7.69 -8.60 -10.05
N VAL A 105 6.55 -8.91 -9.44
CA VAL A 105 5.38 -9.39 -10.18
C VAL A 105 4.69 -8.16 -10.73
N ALA A 106 4.59 -8.07 -12.06
CA ALA A 106 3.71 -7.10 -12.70
C ALA A 106 2.29 -7.39 -12.19
N SER A 107 1.72 -6.41 -11.48
CA SER A 107 0.32 -6.40 -11.04
C SER A 107 -0.59 -5.97 -12.17
#